data_AF-A0A9D3LXS1-F1
#
_entry.id   AF-A0A9D3LXS1-F1
#
_cell.length_a   1.000
_cell.length_b   1.000
_cell.length_c   1.000
_cell.angle_alpha   90.00
_cell.angle_beta   90.00
_cell.angle_gamma   90.00
#
_symmetry.space_group_name_H-M   'P 1'
#
loop_
_entity.id
_entity.type
_entity.pdbx_description
1 polymer ?
#
loop_
_entity_poly.entity_id
_entity_poly.type
_entity_poly.pdbx_seq_one_letter_code
_entity_poly.pdbx_strand_id
1 'polypeptide(L)'
;MGYLQWRWGTQSSMNTSVVRDTKTSHFTFAMQLGIPHTFMMMSYQYKFQDDDQTKIKGSVKGVSLKIKLNRASQTYFFPIHLTDQLLPSAVFYATVGPLVFYLAIQRLVIKPYLLAQKEQELEKQREGASTETARKKQEAESAVLLMQESVRRIIEAEESKLGLIILNAWYGKFVTDNSQRHERAKVIDVTVPLQCLVKDSKLILTEASKSGLPGFYDPCVGEEKSLKVLYQFRGVMHQVLSRDNEALRIPKQSHRIDADT
;
A
#
# COMPACT_ATOMS: atom_id res chain seq x y z
N MET A 1 -25.12 26.28 32.18
CA MET A 1 -25.19 25.64 33.51
C MET A 1 -25.89 24.30 33.37
N GLY A 2 -25.38 23.24 34.02
CA GLY A 2 -26.00 21.92 34.02
C GLY A 2 -26.44 21.52 35.42
N TYR A 3 -27.62 20.93 35.56
CA TYR A 3 -28.16 20.44 36.83
C TYR A 3 -28.40 18.93 36.74
N LEU A 4 -27.92 18.20 37.73
CA LEU A 4 -28.15 16.78 37.91
C LEU A 4 -28.90 16.59 39.24
N GLN A 5 -30.12 16.07 39.17
CA GLN A 5 -30.95 15.83 40.34
C GLN A 5 -31.35 14.36 40.38
N TRP A 6 -31.06 13.71 41.51
CA TRP A 6 -31.40 12.32 41.73
C TRP A 6 -32.45 12.23 42.85
N ARG A 7 -33.55 11.50 42.61
CA ARG A 7 -34.59 11.22 43.62
C ARG A 7 -34.62 9.73 43.96
N TRP A 8 -34.32 9.40 45.21
CA TRP A 8 -34.42 8.04 45.76
C TRP A 8 -35.82 7.82 46.37
N GLY A 9 -36.48 6.69 46.07
CA GLY A 9 -37.82 6.33 46.56
C GLY A 9 -38.47 5.23 45.71
N THR A 10 -39.70 4.81 46.05
CA THR A 10 -40.46 3.76 45.34
C THR A 10 -40.74 4.08 43.85
N GLN A 11 -40.57 5.35 43.45
CA GLN A 11 -40.42 5.77 42.05
C GLN A 11 -39.09 6.49 41.86
N SER A 12 -38.03 5.72 41.61
CA SER A 12 -36.68 6.27 41.40
C SER A 12 -36.58 6.93 40.02
N SER A 13 -36.05 8.16 39.98
CA SER A 13 -35.77 8.88 38.73
C SER A 13 -34.52 9.76 38.81
N MET A 14 -33.82 9.84 37.68
CA MET A 14 -32.60 10.62 37.47
C MET A 14 -32.84 11.66 36.38
N ASN A 15 -32.72 12.94 36.75
CA ASN A 15 -32.89 14.05 35.84
C ASN A 15 -31.54 14.72 35.57
N THR A 16 -31.11 14.65 34.31
CA THR A 16 -29.93 15.33 33.78
C THR A 16 -30.38 16.46 32.88
N SER A 17 -30.04 17.70 33.20
CA SER A 17 -30.34 18.86 32.36
C SER A 17 -29.10 19.69 32.08
N VAL A 18 -28.90 20.08 30.84
CA VAL A 18 -27.79 20.90 30.37
C VAL A 18 -28.38 22.06 29.58
N VAL A 19 -28.22 23.26 30.12
CA VAL A 19 -28.64 24.50 29.46
C VAL A 19 -27.38 25.28 29.07
N ARG A 20 -27.24 25.56 27.78
CA ARG A 20 -26.15 26.35 27.24
C ARG A 20 -26.71 27.56 26.50
N ASP A 21 -26.53 28.72 27.13
CA ASP A 21 -26.93 30.01 26.60
C ASP A 21 -25.72 30.71 25.97
N THR A 22 -25.88 31.12 24.72
CA THR A 22 -24.91 31.87 23.90
C THR A 22 -25.59 33.14 23.40
N LYS A 23 -24.84 34.18 23.03
CA LYS A 23 -25.39 35.47 22.55
C LYS A 23 -26.39 35.29 21.38
N THR A 24 -26.19 34.29 20.54
CA THR A 24 -27.00 34.03 19.33
C THR A 24 -27.87 32.76 19.43
N SER A 25 -27.64 31.89 20.41
CA SER A 25 -28.41 30.64 20.54
C SER A 25 -28.63 30.20 21.98
N HIS A 26 -29.78 29.58 22.22
CA HIS A 26 -30.14 28.95 23.48
C HIS A 26 -30.35 27.46 23.22
N PHE A 27 -29.46 26.65 23.76
CA PHE A 27 -29.54 25.20 23.70
C PHE A 27 -29.96 24.65 25.06
N THR A 28 -30.93 23.75 25.06
CA THR A 28 -31.39 23.06 26.26
C THR A 28 -31.56 21.59 25.97
N PHE A 29 -30.85 20.78 26.73
CA PHE A 29 -30.92 19.33 26.71
C PHE A 29 -31.38 18.82 28.07
N ALA A 30 -32.39 17.97 28.11
CA ALA A 30 -32.92 17.38 29.34
C ALA A 30 -33.21 15.90 29.13
N MET A 31 -32.79 15.06 30.07
CA MET A 31 -32.92 13.62 30.03
C MET A 31 -33.37 13.15 31.40
N GLN A 32 -34.54 12.52 31.44
CA GLN A 32 -35.12 11.94 32.64
C GLN A 32 -35.17 10.43 32.48
N LEU A 33 -34.48 9.72 33.35
CA LEU A 33 -34.37 8.27 33.40
C LEU A 33 -35.12 7.76 34.63
N GLY A 34 -36.25 7.07 34.47
CA GLY A 34 -37.04 6.59 35.60
C GLY A 34 -38.20 5.68 35.19
N ILE A 35 -38.72 4.91 36.16
CA ILE A 35 -39.84 3.98 35.96
C ILE A 35 -41.15 4.71 36.33
N PRO A 36 -42.21 4.69 35.49
CA PRO A 36 -42.37 3.90 34.27
C PRO A 36 -41.96 4.59 32.95
N HIS A 37 -41.58 5.87 32.95
CA HIS A 37 -41.30 6.60 31.71
C HIS A 37 -39.96 7.36 31.72
N THR A 38 -39.04 6.88 30.89
CA THR A 38 -37.79 7.55 30.49
C THR A 38 -38.03 8.40 29.26
N PHE A 39 -37.62 9.67 29.28
CA PHE A 39 -37.69 10.52 28.09
C PHE A 39 -36.44 11.41 27.93
N MET A 40 -36.15 11.72 26.67
CA MET A 40 -35.11 12.66 26.29
C MET A 40 -35.75 13.81 25.51
N MET A 41 -35.34 15.02 25.83
CA MET A 41 -35.78 16.25 25.17
C MET A 41 -34.56 17.09 24.82
N MET A 42 -34.47 17.49 23.55
CA MET A 42 -33.45 18.41 23.07
C MET A 42 -34.13 19.58 22.37
N SER A 43 -33.84 20.81 22.79
CA SER A 43 -34.36 22.02 22.16
C SER A 43 -33.25 23.00 21.82
N TYR A 44 -33.31 23.53 20.62
CA TYR A 44 -32.40 24.50 20.08
C TYR A 44 -33.19 25.72 19.62
N GLN A 45 -32.89 26.88 20.19
CA GLN A 45 -33.48 28.15 19.83
C GLN A 45 -32.41 29.08 19.29
N TYR A 46 -32.58 29.49 18.04
CA TYR A 46 -31.71 30.46 17.40
C TYR A 46 -32.37 31.84 17.43
N LYS A 47 -31.66 32.84 17.95
CA LYS A 47 -32.12 34.23 18.05
C LYS A 47 -31.37 35.02 16.97
N PHE A 48 -32.07 35.40 15.90
CA PHE A 48 -31.53 36.37 14.94
C PHE A 48 -31.53 37.75 15.59
N GLN A 49 -30.40 38.44 15.51
CA GLN A 49 -30.22 39.77 16.06
C GLN A 49 -30.40 40.77 14.92
N ASP A 50 -31.66 41.05 14.60
CA ASP A 50 -32.08 42.13 13.71
C ASP A 50 -33.43 42.66 14.20
N ASP A 51 -33.74 43.93 13.95
CA ASP A 51 -34.80 44.75 14.57
C ASP A 51 -36.24 44.18 14.49
N ASP A 52 -36.45 43.08 13.77
CA ASP A 52 -37.73 42.41 13.62
C ASP A 52 -37.69 41.02 14.29
N GLN A 53 -38.10 40.94 15.56
CA GLN A 53 -37.95 39.83 16.55
C GLN A 53 -38.24 38.40 16.03
N THR A 54 -37.42 37.89 15.13
CA THR A 54 -37.63 36.58 14.50
C THR A 54 -36.88 35.51 15.29
N LYS A 55 -37.61 34.64 15.98
CA LYS A 55 -37.06 33.58 16.83
C LYS A 55 -37.48 32.23 16.29
N ILE A 56 -36.50 31.39 15.98
CA ILE A 56 -36.72 30.01 15.53
C ILE A 56 -36.38 29.07 16.67
N LYS A 57 -37.34 28.22 17.06
CA LYS A 57 -37.12 27.20 18.09
C LYS A 57 -37.52 25.83 17.53
N GLY A 58 -36.54 24.94 17.45
CA GLY A 58 -36.76 23.51 17.21
C GLY A 58 -36.63 22.74 18.51
N SER A 59 -37.59 21.87 18.83
CA SER A 59 -37.45 20.94 19.95
C SER A 59 -37.88 19.54 19.55
N VAL A 60 -37.02 18.58 19.83
CA VAL A 60 -37.27 17.15 19.69
C VAL A 60 -37.55 16.59 21.08
N LYS A 61 -38.72 15.99 21.27
CA LYS A 61 -39.08 15.27 22.50
C LYS A 61 -39.61 13.90 22.10
N GLY A 62 -38.82 12.85 22.35
CA GLY A 62 -39.13 11.51 21.83
C GLY A 62 -39.21 11.49 20.31
N VAL A 63 -40.35 11.05 19.77
CA VAL A 63 -40.62 10.90 18.32
C VAL A 63 -41.47 12.08 17.78
N SER A 64 -41.56 13.19 18.51
CA SER A 64 -42.24 14.41 18.06
C SER A 64 -41.26 15.56 17.87
N LEU A 65 -41.27 16.14 16.66
CA LEU A 65 -40.51 17.33 16.31
C LEU A 65 -41.46 18.54 16.36
N LYS A 66 -41.22 19.48 17.28
CA LYS A 66 -41.97 20.73 17.37
C LYS A 66 -41.12 21.87 16.83
N ILE A 67 -41.60 22.52 15.77
CA ILE A 67 -40.98 23.71 15.20
C ILE A 67 -41.88 24.90 15.55
N LYS A 68 -41.33 25.86 16.29
CA LYS A 68 -41.99 27.11 16.68
C LYS A 68 -41.25 28.27 16.04
N LEU A 69 -41.94 28.99 15.17
CA LEU A 69 -41.45 30.20 14.52
C LEU A 69 -42.20 31.38 15.10
N ASN A 70 -41.48 32.34 15.66
CA ASN A 70 -42.08 33.59 16.10
C ASN A 70 -41.59 34.70 15.18
N ARG A 71 -42.52 35.40 14.50
CA ARG A 71 -42.20 36.53 13.62
C ARG A 71 -43.09 37.70 14.02
N ALA A 72 -42.47 38.81 14.42
CA ALA A 72 -43.13 39.97 15.04
C ALA A 72 -44.04 39.58 16.23
N SER A 73 -45.38 39.70 16.09
CA SER A 73 -46.37 39.35 17.11
C SER A 73 -47.07 38.00 16.86
N GLN A 74 -46.77 37.32 15.74
CA GLN A 74 -47.41 36.07 15.36
C GLN A 74 -46.49 34.86 15.61
N THR A 75 -47.02 33.92 16.38
CA THR A 75 -46.35 32.65 16.66
C THR A 75 -46.97 31.55 15.78
N TYR A 76 -46.17 31.03 14.85
CA TYR A 76 -46.50 29.86 14.05
C TYR A 76 -45.99 28.59 14.74
N PHE A 77 -46.90 27.62 14.94
CA PHE A 77 -46.62 26.38 15.64
C PHE A 77 -46.92 25.18 14.74
N PHE A 78 -45.88 24.45 14.34
CA PHE A 78 -45.96 23.26 13.50
C PHE A 78 -45.48 22.04 14.30
N PRO A 79 -46.38 21.28 14.94
CA PRO A 79 -46.02 20.03 15.58
C PRO A 79 -46.04 18.89 14.54
N ILE A 80 -44.87 18.33 14.24
CA ILE A 80 -44.76 17.09 13.47
C ILE A 80 -44.73 15.93 14.47
N HIS A 81 -45.90 15.33 14.68
CA HIS A 81 -46.05 14.14 15.49
C HIS A 81 -45.79 12.91 14.62
N LEU A 82 -44.64 12.24 14.77
CA LEU A 82 -44.38 11.02 13.98
C LEU A 82 -45.07 9.78 14.56
N THR A 83 -45.62 9.80 15.79
CA THR A 83 -46.61 8.86 16.39
C THR A 83 -46.79 9.14 17.90
N ASP A 84 -47.98 8.86 18.45
CA ASP A 84 -48.32 9.08 19.89
C ASP A 84 -47.95 7.91 20.82
N GLN A 85 -47.37 6.82 20.30
CA GLN A 85 -46.88 5.69 21.09
C GLN A 85 -45.44 5.35 20.69
N LEU A 86 -44.53 5.34 21.67
CA LEU A 86 -43.14 4.90 21.49
C LEU A 86 -43.12 3.40 21.21
N LEU A 87 -43.35 3.01 19.95
CA LEU A 87 -43.20 1.63 19.50
C LEU A 87 -41.70 1.31 19.41
N PRO A 88 -41.16 0.41 20.24
CA PRO A 88 -39.73 0.10 20.28
C PRO A 88 -39.19 -0.38 18.92
N SER A 89 -40.04 -0.98 18.09
CA SER A 89 -39.71 -1.42 16.74
C SER A 89 -39.34 -0.28 15.79
N ALA A 90 -40.01 0.87 15.85
CA ALA A 90 -39.72 2.01 14.97
C ALA A 90 -38.36 2.63 15.28
N VAL A 91 -38.03 2.77 16.56
CA VAL A 91 -36.72 3.26 17.01
C VAL A 91 -35.61 2.27 16.64
N PHE A 92 -35.89 0.97 16.72
CA PHE A 92 -34.98 -0.08 16.30
C PHE A 92 -34.66 -0.01 14.80
N TYR A 93 -35.66 0.05 13.92
CA TYR A 93 -35.41 0.14 12.48
C TYR A 93 -34.77 1.47 12.07
N ALA A 94 -35.13 2.58 12.73
CA ALA A 94 -34.54 3.89 12.46
C ALA A 94 -33.05 3.99 12.82
N THR A 95 -32.54 3.13 13.72
CA THR A 95 -31.14 3.15 14.17
C THR A 95 -30.34 1.98 13.62
N VAL A 96 -30.87 0.76 13.74
CA VAL A 96 -30.22 -0.47 13.29
C VAL A 96 -30.25 -0.59 11.77
N GLY A 97 -31.34 -0.16 11.12
CA GLY A 97 -31.49 -0.21 9.66
C GLY A 97 -30.38 0.56 8.93
N PRO A 98 -30.19 1.87 9.18
CA PRO A 98 -29.11 2.64 8.56
C PRO A 98 -27.72 2.12 8.88
N LEU A 99 -27.49 1.60 10.10
CA LEU A 99 -26.21 1.04 10.49
C LEU A 99 -25.89 -0.25 9.72
N VAL A 100 -26.84 -1.19 9.66
CA VAL A 100 -26.69 -2.45 8.91
C VAL A 100 -26.58 -2.16 7.41
N PHE A 101 -27.37 -1.21 6.89
CA PHE A 101 -27.30 -0.78 5.49
C PHE A 101 -25.93 -0.19 5.13
N TYR A 102 -25.38 0.68 5.99
CA TYR A 102 -24.03 1.22 5.82
C TYR A 102 -22.98 0.11 5.82
N LEU A 103 -23.04 -0.82 6.78
CA LEU A 103 -22.11 -1.94 6.84
C LEU A 103 -22.23 -2.87 5.63
N ALA A 104 -23.46 -3.12 5.15
CA ALA A 104 -23.73 -3.92 3.96
C ALA A 104 -23.13 -3.27 2.71
N ILE A 105 -23.35 -1.97 2.48
CA ILE A 105 -22.74 -1.23 1.37
C ILE A 105 -21.21 -1.27 1.46
N GLN A 106 -20.66 -1.00 2.65
CA GLN A 106 -19.23 -0.97 2.86
C GLN A 106 -18.58 -2.33 2.58
N ARG A 107 -19.22 -3.43 2.99
CA ARG A 107 -18.69 -4.79 2.82
C ARG A 107 -18.92 -5.35 1.42
N LEU A 108 -20.12 -5.18 0.85
CA LEU A 108 -20.53 -5.84 -0.39
C LEU A 108 -20.24 -5.03 -1.65
N VAL A 109 -20.12 -3.70 -1.55
CA VAL A 109 -19.92 -2.85 -2.74
C VAL A 109 -18.55 -2.19 -2.70
N ILE A 110 -18.21 -1.51 -1.60
CA ILE A 110 -17.01 -0.67 -1.54
C ILE A 110 -15.73 -1.52 -1.52
N LYS A 111 -15.66 -2.54 -0.64
CA LYS A 111 -14.49 -3.42 -0.55
C LYS A 111 -14.17 -4.18 -1.85
N PRO A 112 -15.10 -4.89 -2.51
CA PRO A 112 -14.76 -5.61 -3.74
C PRO A 112 -14.35 -4.66 -4.86
N TYR A 113 -14.95 -3.47 -4.97
CA TYR A 113 -14.57 -2.48 -5.97
C TYR A 113 -13.13 -1.95 -5.77
N LEU A 114 -12.76 -1.63 -4.53
CA LEU A 114 -11.40 -1.17 -4.20
C LEU A 114 -10.33 -2.23 -4.48
N LEU A 115 -10.62 -3.49 -4.18
CA LEU A 115 -9.70 -4.59 -4.46
C LEU A 115 -9.53 -4.78 -5.98
N ALA A 116 -10.63 -4.76 -6.73
CA ALA A 116 -10.58 -4.87 -8.20
C ALA A 116 -9.77 -3.72 -8.85
N GLN A 117 -9.89 -2.48 -8.36
CA GLN A 117 -9.05 -1.38 -8.87
C GLN A 117 -7.57 -1.59 -8.58
N LYS A 118 -7.23 -2.05 -7.37
CA LYS A 118 -5.84 -2.32 -6.99
C LYS A 118 -5.23 -3.44 -7.84
N GLU A 119 -6.01 -4.46 -8.20
CA GLU A 119 -5.58 -5.51 -9.12
C GLU A 119 -5.27 -4.95 -10.51
N GLN A 120 -6.13 -4.09 -11.06
CA GLN A 120 -5.88 -3.44 -12.36
C GLN A 120 -4.64 -2.55 -12.36
N GLU A 121 -4.38 -1.81 -11.28
CA GLU A 121 -3.17 -1.00 -11.15
C GLU A 121 -1.91 -1.87 -11.09
N LEU A 122 -1.97 -2.99 -10.36
CA LEU A 122 -0.88 -3.97 -10.30
C LEU A 122 -0.64 -4.62 -11.67
N GLU A 123 -1.69 -4.95 -12.41
CA GLU A 123 -1.60 -5.49 -13.78
C GLU A 123 -0.92 -4.49 -14.71
N LYS A 124 -1.33 -3.22 -14.71
CA LYS A 124 -0.67 -2.17 -15.50
C LYS A 124 0.80 -2.00 -15.14
N GLN A 125 1.15 -2.08 -13.85
CA GLN A 125 2.55 -2.02 -13.41
C GLN A 125 3.34 -3.25 -13.89
N ARG A 126 2.73 -4.45 -13.87
CA ARG A 126 3.34 -5.68 -14.37
C ARG A 126 3.56 -5.63 -15.88
N GLU A 127 2.58 -5.17 -16.63
CA GLU A 127 2.68 -4.97 -18.08
C GLU A 127 3.82 -3.99 -18.40
N GLY A 128 3.83 -2.81 -17.76
CA GLY A 128 4.90 -1.82 -17.91
C GLY A 128 6.29 -2.40 -17.62
N ALA A 129 6.46 -3.04 -16.46
CA ALA A 129 7.74 -3.67 -16.09
C ALA A 129 8.18 -4.77 -17.06
N SER A 130 7.24 -5.56 -17.59
CA SER A 130 7.54 -6.61 -18.57
C SER A 130 8.02 -6.03 -19.91
N THR A 131 7.40 -4.95 -20.38
CA THR A 131 7.80 -4.27 -21.62
C THR A 131 9.18 -3.61 -21.51
N GLU A 132 9.50 -3.00 -20.36
CA GLU A 132 10.83 -2.44 -20.10
C GLU A 132 11.91 -3.51 -20.07
N THR A 133 11.62 -4.65 -19.43
CA THR A 133 12.55 -5.79 -19.36
C THR A 133 12.83 -6.36 -20.76
N ALA A 134 11.80 -6.49 -21.59
CA ALA A 134 11.92 -6.96 -22.97
C ALA A 134 12.78 -6.02 -23.84
N ARG A 135 12.59 -4.69 -23.69
CA ARG A 135 13.39 -3.70 -24.40
C ARG A 135 14.87 -3.77 -24.00
N LYS A 136 15.17 -3.80 -22.70
CA LYS A 136 16.55 -3.93 -22.20
C LYS A 136 17.22 -5.23 -22.64
N LYS A 137 16.45 -6.32 -22.70
CA LYS A 137 16.94 -7.60 -23.23
C LYS A 137 17.36 -7.46 -24.70
N GLN A 138 16.53 -6.84 -25.54
CA GLN A 138 16.87 -6.62 -26.96
C GLN A 138 18.09 -5.72 -27.13
N GLU A 139 18.20 -4.65 -26.32
CA GLU A 139 19.37 -3.77 -26.31
C GLU A 139 20.65 -4.56 -25.92
N ALA A 140 20.58 -5.40 -24.89
CA ALA A 140 21.70 -6.24 -24.48
C ALA A 140 22.11 -7.28 -25.54
N GLU A 141 21.14 -7.96 -26.18
CA GLU A 141 21.41 -8.91 -27.27
C GLU A 141 22.09 -8.24 -28.46
N SER A 142 21.65 -7.03 -28.83
CA SER A 142 22.28 -6.26 -29.89
C SER A 142 23.74 -5.90 -29.56
N ALA A 143 24.02 -5.53 -28.30
CA ALA A 143 25.37 -5.24 -27.84
C ALA A 143 26.27 -6.49 -27.85
N VAL A 144 25.74 -7.64 -27.44
CA VAL A 144 26.45 -8.93 -27.47
C VAL A 144 26.87 -9.29 -28.89
N LEU A 145 25.97 -9.13 -29.86
CA LEU A 145 26.25 -9.41 -31.28
C LEU A 145 27.39 -8.54 -31.82
N LEU A 146 27.41 -7.25 -31.49
CA LEU A 146 28.46 -6.33 -31.91
C LEU A 146 29.82 -6.63 -31.25
N MET A 147 29.83 -7.24 -30.06
CA MET A 147 31.05 -7.53 -29.32
C MET A 147 31.76 -8.81 -29.76
N GLN A 148 31.11 -9.70 -30.53
CA GLN A 148 31.67 -11.02 -30.87
C GLN A 148 33.04 -10.93 -31.55
N GLU A 149 33.21 -9.97 -32.48
CA GLU A 149 34.49 -9.79 -33.18
C GLU A 149 35.61 -9.36 -32.22
N SER A 150 35.32 -8.43 -31.31
CA SER A 150 36.27 -7.95 -30.32
C SER A 150 36.67 -9.08 -29.35
N VAL A 151 35.68 -9.85 -28.90
CA VAL A 151 35.90 -10.98 -27.99
C VAL A 151 36.78 -12.05 -28.62
N ARG A 152 36.56 -12.39 -29.90
CA ARG A 152 37.41 -13.35 -30.61
C ARG A 152 38.88 -12.90 -30.62
N ARG A 153 39.16 -11.63 -30.91
CA ARG A 153 40.52 -11.08 -30.90
C ARG A 153 41.15 -11.13 -29.50
N ILE A 154 40.37 -10.84 -28.46
CA ILE A 154 40.83 -10.91 -27.07
C ILE A 154 41.16 -12.35 -26.67
N ILE A 155 40.31 -13.32 -27.04
CA ILE A 155 40.54 -14.73 -26.75
C ILE A 155 41.84 -15.21 -27.40
N GLU A 156 42.04 -14.95 -28.70
CA GLU A 156 43.27 -15.34 -29.42
C GLU A 156 44.53 -14.71 -28.77
N ALA A 157 44.44 -13.43 -28.35
CA ALA A 157 45.53 -12.74 -27.67
C ALA A 157 45.83 -13.30 -26.27
N GLU A 158 44.80 -13.61 -25.48
CA GLU A 158 44.94 -14.17 -24.13
C GLU A 158 45.38 -15.64 -24.17
N GLU A 159 44.92 -16.43 -25.14
CA GLU A 159 45.32 -17.83 -25.33
C GLU A 159 46.81 -17.96 -25.61
N SER A 160 47.37 -17.09 -26.46
CA SER A 160 48.82 -17.05 -26.76
C SER A 160 49.70 -16.80 -25.52
N LYS A 161 49.13 -16.16 -24.48
CA LYS A 161 49.84 -15.78 -23.25
C LYS A 161 49.46 -16.66 -22.06
N LEU A 162 48.62 -17.68 -22.25
CA LEU A 162 47.99 -18.47 -21.18
C LEU A 162 47.35 -17.57 -20.11
N GLY A 163 46.66 -16.53 -20.59
CA GLY A 163 46.06 -15.47 -19.80
C GLY A 163 44.70 -15.84 -19.21
N LEU A 164 43.81 -14.85 -19.09
CA LEU A 164 42.48 -15.02 -18.50
C LEU A 164 41.43 -15.25 -19.58
N ILE A 165 40.82 -16.43 -19.57
CA ILE A 165 39.74 -16.80 -20.49
C ILE A 165 38.50 -17.17 -19.68
N ILE A 166 37.37 -16.52 -19.96
CA ILE A 166 36.09 -16.79 -19.31
C ILE A 166 35.40 -17.89 -20.10
N LEU A 167 35.14 -19.03 -19.43
CA LEU A 167 34.49 -20.18 -20.06
C LEU A 167 32.98 -20.05 -19.99
N ASN A 168 32.44 -19.78 -18.79
CA ASN A 168 31.01 -19.59 -18.57
C ASN A 168 30.78 -18.48 -17.56
N ALA A 169 29.84 -17.58 -17.84
CA ALA A 169 29.40 -16.57 -16.88
C ALA A 169 27.88 -16.43 -16.89
N TRP A 170 27.30 -16.49 -15.70
CA TRP A 170 25.87 -16.50 -15.48
C TRP A 170 25.49 -15.38 -14.53
N TYR A 171 24.48 -14.57 -14.88
CA TYR A 171 23.97 -13.50 -14.02
C TYR A 171 22.47 -13.67 -13.77
N GLY A 172 22.05 -13.59 -12.51
CA GLY A 172 20.64 -13.68 -12.14
C GLY A 172 20.43 -14.24 -10.74
N LYS A 173 19.21 -14.71 -10.49
CA LYS A 173 18.85 -15.39 -9.23
C LYS A 173 19.22 -16.86 -9.34
N PHE A 174 20.21 -17.29 -8.55
CA PHE A 174 20.52 -18.72 -8.40
C PHE A 174 19.68 -19.29 -7.26
N VAL A 175 18.91 -20.32 -7.55
CA VAL A 175 18.15 -21.05 -6.53
C VAL A 175 19.13 -21.92 -5.76
N THR A 176 19.39 -21.57 -4.49
CA THR A 176 20.36 -22.25 -3.64
C THR A 176 19.79 -23.41 -2.82
N ASP A 177 18.50 -23.75 -2.93
CA ASP A 177 17.92 -24.79 -2.08
C ASP A 177 16.93 -25.74 -2.77
N ASN A 178 17.02 -27.02 -2.39
CA ASN A 178 16.32 -28.20 -2.92
C ASN A 178 14.79 -28.20 -2.68
N SER A 179 14.24 -27.12 -2.13
CA SER A 179 12.88 -27.02 -1.59
C SER A 179 11.88 -26.37 -2.55
N GLN A 180 12.30 -25.79 -3.68
CA GLN A 180 11.40 -25.25 -4.71
C GLN A 180 11.77 -25.72 -6.12
N ARG A 181 11.36 -26.94 -6.48
CA ARG A 181 11.53 -27.55 -7.81
C ARG A 181 10.85 -26.80 -8.97
N HIS A 182 10.20 -25.64 -8.77
CA HIS A 182 9.36 -24.97 -9.76
C HIS A 182 9.70 -23.49 -10.05
N GLU A 183 10.65 -22.86 -9.36
CA GLU A 183 11.18 -21.57 -9.83
C GLU A 183 12.19 -21.82 -10.94
N ARG A 184 11.83 -21.49 -12.19
CA ARG A 184 12.79 -21.46 -13.30
C ARG A 184 13.88 -20.46 -12.94
N ALA A 185 15.13 -20.89 -12.89
CA ALA A 185 16.27 -20.01 -12.69
C ALA A 185 16.28 -18.96 -13.82
N LYS A 186 15.91 -17.72 -13.47
CA LYS A 186 15.93 -16.57 -14.37
C LYS A 186 17.37 -16.05 -14.44
N VAL A 187 18.14 -16.67 -15.30
CA VAL A 187 19.58 -16.45 -15.45
C VAL A 187 19.89 -16.09 -16.89
N ILE A 188 20.81 -15.16 -17.07
CA ILE A 188 21.33 -14.73 -18.37
C ILE A 188 22.77 -15.19 -18.54
N ASP A 189 23.13 -15.56 -19.76
CA ASP A 189 24.52 -15.83 -20.12
C ASP A 189 25.21 -14.49 -20.44
N VAL A 190 26.27 -14.20 -19.70
CA VAL A 190 27.05 -12.95 -19.80
C VAL A 190 28.51 -13.23 -20.15
N THR A 191 28.80 -14.40 -20.72
CA THR A 191 30.17 -14.81 -21.07
C THR A 191 30.81 -13.85 -22.08
N VAL A 192 30.11 -13.49 -23.14
CA VAL A 192 30.63 -12.61 -24.21
C VAL A 192 30.87 -11.17 -23.69
N PRO A 193 29.91 -10.49 -23.05
CA PRO A 193 30.14 -9.17 -22.46
C PRO A 193 31.29 -9.16 -21.46
N LEU A 194 31.39 -10.19 -20.62
CA LEU A 194 32.41 -10.25 -19.57
C LEU A 194 33.80 -10.46 -20.15
N GLN A 195 33.94 -11.26 -21.21
CA GLN A 195 35.22 -11.48 -21.90
C GLN A 195 35.71 -10.18 -22.56
N CYS A 196 34.80 -9.32 -23.05
CA CYS A 196 35.16 -8.03 -23.63
C CYS A 196 35.76 -7.04 -22.61
N LEU A 197 35.49 -7.25 -21.32
CA LEU A 197 36.01 -6.41 -20.23
C LEU A 197 37.40 -6.86 -19.73
N VAL A 198 37.88 -8.03 -20.17
CA VAL A 198 39.21 -8.53 -19.81
C VAL A 198 40.30 -7.70 -20.50
N LYS A 199 41.26 -7.21 -19.70
CA LYS A 199 42.43 -6.48 -20.19
C LYS A 199 43.68 -6.96 -19.46
N ASP A 200 44.74 -7.28 -20.20
CA ASP A 200 46.03 -7.74 -19.66
C ASP A 200 45.90 -8.91 -18.67
N SER A 201 45.16 -9.94 -19.06
CA SER A 201 44.88 -11.14 -18.26
C SER A 201 44.26 -10.88 -16.87
N LYS A 202 43.55 -9.75 -16.71
CA LYS A 202 42.83 -9.37 -15.48
C LYS A 202 41.44 -8.85 -15.83
N LEU A 203 40.51 -9.05 -14.91
CA LEU A 203 39.18 -8.46 -14.96
C LEU A 203 38.90 -7.77 -13.64
N ILE A 204 38.51 -6.49 -13.73
CA ILE A 204 38.20 -5.64 -12.60
C ILE A 204 36.81 -5.07 -12.82
N LEU A 205 35.84 -5.55 -12.05
CA LEU A 205 34.50 -4.98 -11.96
C LEU A 205 34.45 -4.03 -10.76
N THR A 206 33.88 -2.84 -10.97
CA THR A 206 33.60 -1.85 -9.92
C THR A 206 32.39 -2.26 -9.07
N GLU A 207 32.20 -1.63 -7.92
CA GLU A 207 31.06 -1.86 -6.99
C GLU A 207 29.72 -1.32 -7.51
N ALA A 208 29.59 -1.08 -8.82
CA ALA A 208 28.34 -0.67 -9.44
C ALA A 208 27.48 -1.90 -9.76
N SER A 209 26.16 -1.70 -9.89
CA SER A 209 25.28 -2.79 -10.31
C SER A 209 25.72 -3.34 -11.67
N LYS A 210 25.95 -4.66 -11.72
CA LYS A 210 26.44 -5.36 -12.92
C LYS A 210 25.40 -5.35 -14.04
N SER A 211 24.13 -5.07 -13.71
CA SER A 211 23.06 -4.86 -14.69
C SER A 211 23.25 -3.63 -15.59
N GLY A 212 24.08 -2.66 -15.20
CA GLY A 212 24.37 -1.45 -15.99
C GLY A 212 25.50 -1.61 -17.01
N LEU A 213 26.15 -2.76 -17.05
CA LEU A 213 27.24 -3.03 -17.99
C LEU A 213 26.69 -3.30 -19.41
N PRO A 214 27.44 -2.94 -20.46
CA PRO A 214 26.95 -3.15 -21.82
C PRO A 214 26.83 -4.66 -22.11
N GLY A 215 25.68 -5.08 -22.63
CA GLY A 215 25.35 -6.50 -22.83
C GLY A 215 24.79 -7.21 -21.59
N PHE A 216 24.69 -6.51 -20.45
CA PHE A 216 23.96 -6.99 -19.28
C PHE A 216 22.54 -6.41 -19.27
N TYR A 217 21.60 -7.16 -18.68
CA TYR A 217 20.30 -6.64 -18.28
C TYR A 217 19.84 -7.36 -17.01
N ASP A 218 18.81 -6.84 -16.37
CA ASP A 218 18.24 -7.42 -15.15
C ASP A 218 17.09 -8.38 -15.48
N PRO A 219 17.24 -9.71 -15.27
CA PRO A 219 16.15 -10.67 -15.48
C PRO A 219 15.13 -10.72 -14.33
N CYS A 220 15.47 -10.17 -13.15
CA CYS A 220 14.69 -10.28 -11.91
C CYS A 220 14.67 -8.97 -11.12
N VAL A 221 13.87 -7.99 -11.57
CA VAL A 221 13.75 -6.69 -10.90
C VAL A 221 13.23 -6.86 -9.47
N GLY A 222 13.98 -6.36 -8.49
CA GLY A 222 13.62 -6.40 -7.06
C GLY A 222 14.06 -7.64 -6.29
N GLU A 223 14.66 -8.64 -6.95
CA GLU A 223 15.23 -9.83 -6.29
C GLU A 223 16.76 -9.71 -6.14
N GLU A 224 17.34 -10.50 -5.23
CA GLU A 224 18.78 -10.60 -5.06
C GLU A 224 19.41 -11.37 -6.24
N LYS A 225 20.42 -10.75 -6.87
CA LYS A 225 21.12 -11.29 -8.03
C LYS A 225 22.57 -11.54 -7.68
N SER A 226 23.12 -12.57 -8.30
CA SER A 226 24.54 -12.88 -8.21
C SER A 226 25.09 -13.16 -9.61
N LEU A 227 26.40 -12.97 -9.75
CA LEU A 227 27.19 -13.32 -10.91
C LEU A 227 28.05 -14.54 -10.57
N LYS A 228 27.86 -15.64 -11.29
CA LYS A 228 28.71 -16.82 -11.21
C LYS A 228 29.61 -16.84 -12.43
N VAL A 229 30.93 -16.87 -12.22
CA VAL A 229 31.92 -16.87 -13.30
C VAL A 229 32.81 -18.10 -13.15
N LEU A 230 32.96 -18.84 -14.24
CA LEU A 230 33.90 -19.93 -14.39
C LEU A 230 34.91 -19.51 -15.46
N TYR A 231 36.17 -19.47 -15.08
CA TYR A 231 37.26 -18.96 -15.92
C TYR A 231 38.49 -19.84 -15.81
N GLN A 232 39.33 -19.80 -16.83
CA GLN A 232 40.62 -20.44 -16.88
C GLN A 232 41.71 -19.38 -16.81
N PHE A 233 42.71 -19.60 -15.98
CA PHE A 233 43.90 -18.76 -15.90
C PHE A 233 45.13 -19.65 -15.84
N ARG A 234 46.09 -19.43 -16.76
CA ARG A 234 47.31 -20.27 -16.88
C ARG A 234 47.02 -21.78 -16.94
N GLY A 235 45.98 -22.16 -17.67
CA GLY A 235 45.56 -23.54 -17.82
C GLY A 235 44.71 -24.11 -16.67
N VAL A 236 44.58 -23.41 -15.54
CA VAL A 236 43.85 -23.90 -14.36
C VAL A 236 42.46 -23.28 -14.27
N MET A 237 41.44 -24.10 -13.98
CA MET A 237 40.06 -23.64 -13.83
C MET A 237 39.80 -23.02 -12.46
N HIS A 238 38.99 -21.97 -12.46
CA HIS A 238 38.59 -21.23 -11.28
C HIS A 238 37.10 -20.89 -11.36
N GLN A 239 36.42 -20.90 -10.21
CA GLN A 239 35.02 -20.50 -10.08
C GLN A 239 34.86 -19.46 -8.97
N VAL A 240 34.06 -18.44 -9.25
CA VAL A 240 33.69 -17.41 -8.27
C VAL A 240 32.20 -17.10 -8.36
N LEU A 241 31.59 -16.84 -7.21
CA LEU A 241 30.26 -16.27 -7.09
C LEU A 241 30.38 -14.91 -6.42
N SER A 242 29.82 -13.88 -7.03
CA SER A 242 29.89 -12.50 -6.53
C SER A 242 28.53 -11.84 -6.60
N ARG A 243 28.18 -11.05 -5.58
CA ARG A 243 26.89 -10.34 -5.51
C ARG A 243 26.82 -9.18 -6.49
N ASP A 244 25.63 -8.67 -6.83
CA ASP A 244 25.47 -7.63 -7.84
C ASP A 244 26.33 -6.36 -7.58
N ASN A 245 26.35 -5.86 -6.34
CA ASN A 245 27.07 -4.63 -5.98
C ASN A 245 28.51 -4.86 -5.47
N GLU A 246 29.01 -6.10 -5.53
CA GLU A 246 30.33 -6.43 -5.02
C GLU A 246 31.40 -6.29 -6.12
N ALA A 247 32.49 -5.58 -5.83
CA ALA A 247 33.64 -5.49 -6.72
C ALA A 247 34.30 -6.86 -6.89
N LEU A 248 34.43 -7.28 -8.15
CA LEU A 248 35.07 -8.53 -8.52
C LEU A 248 36.43 -8.26 -9.18
N ARG A 249 37.49 -8.78 -8.58
CA ARG A 249 38.84 -8.78 -9.16
C ARG A 249 39.28 -10.23 -9.37
N ILE A 250 39.51 -10.62 -10.61
CA ILE A 250 40.03 -11.94 -11.00
C ILE A 250 41.24 -11.76 -11.92
N PRO A 251 42.22 -12.69 -11.90
CA PRO A 251 42.25 -13.98 -11.19
C PRO A 251 42.62 -13.88 -9.69
N LYS A 252 42.10 -14.80 -8.87
CA LYS A 252 42.52 -15.02 -7.47
C LYS A 252 42.76 -16.51 -7.22
N GLN A 253 43.80 -16.85 -6.46
CA GLN A 253 44.12 -18.23 -6.11
C GLN A 253 43.01 -18.92 -5.28
N SER A 254 42.28 -18.16 -4.47
CA SER A 254 41.16 -18.66 -3.65
C SER A 254 39.98 -19.21 -4.47
N HIS A 255 39.92 -18.92 -5.76
CA HIS A 255 38.84 -19.36 -6.65
C HIS A 255 39.19 -20.64 -7.40
N ARG A 256 40.40 -21.18 -7.22
CA ARG A 256 40.86 -22.37 -7.93
C ARG A 256 39.93 -23.55 -7.63
N ILE A 257 39.50 -24.23 -8.67
CA ILE A 257 38.80 -25.50 -8.56
C ILE A 257 39.88 -26.57 -8.69
N ASP A 258 40.11 -27.32 -7.62
CA ASP A 258 40.90 -28.53 -7.74
C ASP A 258 39.99 -29.59 -8.38
N ALA A 259 40.42 -30.07 -9.54
CA ALA A 259 39.81 -31.23 -10.18
C ALA A 259 40.25 -32.45 -9.38
N ASP A 260 39.62 -32.68 -8.23
CA ASP A 260 39.77 -33.93 -7.50
C ASP A 260 39.23 -35.06 -8.39
N THR A 261 40.15 -36.00 -8.66
CA THR A 261 39.98 -37.31 -9.32
C THR A 261 38.77 -38.11 -8.84
#